data_AF-A0A8J5JI31-F1
#
_entry.id   AF-A0A8J5JI31-F1
#
_cell.length_a   1.000
_cell.length_b   1.000
_cell.length_c   1.000
_cell.angle_alpha   90.00
_cell.angle_beta   90.00
_cell.angle_gamma   90.00
#
_symmetry.space_group_name_H-M   'P 1'
#
loop_
_entity.id
_entity.type
_entity.pdbx_description
1 polymer ?
#
loop_
_entity_poly.entity_id
_entity_poly.type
_entity_poly.pdbx_seq_one_letter_code
_entity_poly.pdbx_strand_id
1 'polypeptide(L)'
;MAAAAMKDPRTFFSQGTAAQFEFVHDLYEEAVKLKAEQKNKKAEEYLKLDKWYQKELPTKIKSRGKDAHLTHEELCLCMKWKLSRGKFSPRLKDLIQMNTPRLCMAETRKAFRALMKKEDLASAIQALCNLKGVGPAMASTILTAGNPELCGFMADECLLAIPEIEGIDYTTKELLNFVEQLKGAANRLNKEGSSTTWNPHKVEMALWAHFVLSELKKELLNDMPGFSTTTAPSSTQQTTENGDSLTESPQKAKNGGPVPDESNDSMDSAFANKENLTANTNGTSDAENSRASILNCEDTNDSMAVSEAPSEALSEVPSEPASEAPSESISEAISESDTQDVPSKLPGVASASSVSVSPPDSTDEPAQKKVKVD
;
A
#
# COMPACT_ATOMS: atom_id res chain seq x y z
N MET A 1 -10.11 -28.75 11.44
CA MET A 1 -9.11 -27.99 12.21
C MET A 1 -8.23 -27.14 11.29
N ALA A 2 -7.60 -27.71 10.25
CA ALA A 2 -6.78 -26.96 9.29
C ALA A 2 -7.52 -25.80 8.55
N ALA A 3 -8.77 -26.03 8.13
CA ALA A 3 -9.58 -25.04 7.42
C ALA A 3 -9.94 -23.79 8.26
N ALA A 4 -10.11 -23.95 9.58
CA ALA A 4 -10.33 -22.82 10.50
C ALA A 4 -9.02 -22.06 10.78
N ALA A 5 -7.88 -22.75 10.78
CA ALA A 5 -6.57 -22.14 10.93
C ALA A 5 -6.20 -21.25 9.73
N MET A 6 -6.65 -21.58 8.51
CA MET A 6 -6.44 -20.73 7.33
C MET A 6 -7.17 -19.37 7.38
N LYS A 7 -8.05 -19.16 8.37
CA LYS A 7 -8.66 -17.85 8.65
C LYS A 7 -7.81 -16.96 9.55
N ASP A 8 -6.79 -17.53 10.19
CA ASP A 8 -5.78 -16.77 10.92
C ASP A 8 -4.73 -16.22 9.94
N PRO A 9 -4.47 -14.89 9.92
CA PRO A 9 -3.57 -14.26 8.96
C PRO A 9 -2.13 -14.80 9.01
N ARG A 10 -1.63 -15.17 10.20
CA ARG A 10 -0.29 -15.75 10.38
C ARG A 10 -0.16 -17.11 9.72
N THR A 11 -1.16 -17.96 9.95
CA THR A 11 -1.23 -19.27 9.30
C THR A 11 -1.38 -19.14 7.79
N PHE A 12 -2.23 -18.22 7.32
CA PHE A 12 -2.40 -17.94 5.89
C PHE A 12 -1.10 -17.52 5.21
N PHE A 13 -0.33 -16.61 5.84
CA PHE A 13 0.94 -16.16 5.28
C PHE A 13 1.97 -17.30 5.13
N SER A 14 2.16 -18.11 6.17
CA SER A 14 3.20 -19.14 6.18
C SER A 14 2.82 -20.40 5.39
N GLN A 15 1.55 -20.80 5.39
CA GLN A 15 1.10 -22.11 4.89
C GLN A 15 0.13 -22.01 3.71
N GLY A 16 -0.37 -20.81 3.37
CA GLY A 16 -1.31 -20.64 2.28
C GLY A 16 -0.71 -20.99 0.92
N THR A 17 -1.42 -21.82 0.18
CA THR A 17 -1.05 -22.25 -1.19
C THR A 17 -1.29 -21.15 -2.22
N ALA A 18 -0.67 -21.28 -3.40
CA ALA A 18 -0.91 -20.38 -4.54
C ALA A 18 -2.41 -20.17 -4.83
N ALA A 19 -3.20 -21.24 -4.90
CA ALA A 19 -4.64 -21.15 -5.18
C ALA A 19 -5.42 -20.39 -4.10
N GLN A 20 -5.02 -20.51 -2.83
CA GLN A 20 -5.64 -19.79 -1.72
C GLN A 20 -5.29 -18.30 -1.76
N PHE A 21 -4.05 -17.97 -2.08
CA PHE A 21 -3.61 -16.59 -2.30
C PHE A 21 -4.32 -15.95 -3.50
N GLU A 22 -4.46 -16.66 -4.62
CA GLU A 22 -5.20 -16.20 -5.80
C GLU A 22 -6.67 -15.92 -5.45
N PHE A 23 -7.34 -16.87 -4.77
CA PHE A 23 -8.72 -16.69 -4.32
C PHE A 23 -8.91 -15.42 -3.49
N VAL A 24 -8.03 -15.17 -2.51
CA VAL A 24 -8.12 -13.97 -1.67
C VAL A 24 -7.78 -12.71 -2.45
N HIS A 25 -6.79 -12.77 -3.34
CA HIS A 25 -6.41 -11.64 -4.17
C HIS A 25 -7.54 -11.20 -5.09
N ASP A 26 -8.34 -12.13 -5.61
CA ASP A 26 -9.53 -11.82 -6.42
C ASP A 26 -10.65 -11.14 -5.61
N LEU A 27 -10.66 -11.32 -4.29
CA LEU A 27 -11.57 -10.63 -3.37
C LEU A 27 -11.06 -9.25 -2.92
N TYR A 28 -9.93 -8.78 -3.42
CA TYR A 28 -9.33 -7.51 -3.00
C TYR A 28 -10.29 -6.31 -3.16
N GLU A 29 -10.98 -6.19 -4.31
CA GLU A 29 -11.91 -5.07 -4.54
C GLU A 29 -13.10 -5.09 -3.56
N GLU A 30 -13.57 -6.27 -3.15
CA GLU A 30 -14.62 -6.41 -2.13
C GLU A 30 -14.09 -6.04 -0.73
N ALA A 31 -12.85 -6.44 -0.39
CA ALA A 31 -12.22 -6.03 0.87
C ALA A 31 -12.05 -4.49 0.96
N VAL A 32 -11.65 -3.85 -0.13
CA VAL A 32 -11.57 -2.38 -0.26
C VAL A 32 -12.94 -1.73 -0.02
N LYS A 33 -14.00 -2.29 -0.60
CA LYS A 33 -15.38 -1.81 -0.43
C LYS A 33 -15.86 -1.94 1.01
N LEU A 34 -15.68 -3.11 1.64
CA LEU A 34 -16.05 -3.34 3.04
C LEU A 34 -15.33 -2.37 3.98
N LYS A 35 -14.03 -2.13 3.77
CA LYS A 35 -13.25 -1.17 4.56
C LYS A 35 -13.77 0.27 4.38
N ALA A 36 -14.23 0.62 3.18
CA ALA A 36 -14.78 1.95 2.90
C ALA A 36 -16.12 2.17 3.61
N GLU A 37 -16.99 1.16 3.58
CA GLU A 37 -18.29 1.15 4.27
C GLU A 37 -18.13 1.25 5.79
N GLN A 38 -17.17 0.50 6.38
CA GLN A 38 -16.89 0.56 7.82
C GLN A 38 -16.54 1.99 8.31
N LYS A 39 -15.88 2.79 7.47
CA LYS A 39 -15.47 4.16 7.84
C LYS A 39 -16.56 5.22 7.62
N ASN A 40 -17.78 4.84 7.20
CA ASN A 40 -18.87 5.77 6.81
C ASN A 40 -18.41 6.86 5.83
N LYS A 41 -17.40 6.56 5.01
CA LYS A 41 -16.86 7.48 4.00
C LYS A 41 -17.56 7.24 2.67
N LYS A 42 -17.49 8.22 1.77
CA LYS A 42 -17.94 8.07 0.37
C LYS A 42 -17.22 6.89 -0.27
N ALA A 43 -17.85 5.71 -0.28
CA ALA A 43 -17.24 4.47 -0.75
C ALA A 43 -16.70 4.61 -2.17
N GLU A 44 -17.43 5.29 -3.05
CA GLU A 44 -17.00 5.59 -4.41
C GLU A 44 -15.69 6.39 -4.48
N GLU A 45 -15.48 7.37 -3.59
CA GLU A 45 -14.25 8.17 -3.57
C GLU A 45 -13.06 7.33 -3.12
N TYR A 46 -13.28 6.42 -2.16
CA TYR A 46 -12.27 5.47 -1.70
C TYR A 46 -11.87 4.50 -2.80
N LEU A 47 -12.84 3.89 -3.49
CA LEU A 47 -12.59 2.97 -4.62
C LEU A 47 -11.86 3.67 -5.77
N LYS A 48 -12.24 4.92 -6.10
CA LYS A 48 -11.55 5.72 -7.12
C LYS A 48 -10.10 5.99 -6.73
N LEU A 49 -9.86 6.36 -5.47
CA LEU A 49 -8.52 6.62 -4.95
C LEU A 49 -7.66 5.36 -4.94
N ASP A 50 -8.24 4.22 -4.57
CA ASP A 50 -7.54 2.94 -4.60
C ASP A 50 -7.20 2.50 -6.03
N LYS A 51 -8.16 2.57 -6.96
CA LYS A 51 -7.92 2.31 -8.39
C LYS A 51 -6.81 3.20 -8.97
N TRP A 52 -6.81 4.48 -8.60
CA TRP A 52 -5.76 5.40 -9.00
C TRP A 52 -4.38 4.93 -8.51
N TYR A 53 -4.28 4.56 -7.23
CA TYR A 53 -3.02 4.09 -6.64
C TYR A 53 -2.56 2.76 -7.23
N GLN A 54 -3.46 1.80 -7.42
CA GLN A 54 -3.12 0.44 -7.86
C GLN A 54 -2.84 0.33 -9.36
N LYS A 55 -3.50 1.16 -10.19
CA LYS A 55 -3.45 1.03 -11.66
C LYS A 55 -2.85 2.25 -12.34
N GLU A 56 -3.35 3.44 -12.04
CA GLU A 56 -2.97 4.66 -12.78
C GLU A 56 -1.59 5.18 -12.40
N LEU A 57 -1.29 5.27 -11.11
CA LEU A 57 -0.04 5.84 -10.62
C LEU A 57 1.20 5.01 -11.06
N PRO A 58 1.23 3.67 -10.91
CA PRO A 58 2.35 2.86 -11.40
C PRO A 58 2.54 3.01 -12.91
N THR A 59 1.44 3.08 -13.68
CA THR A 59 1.48 3.30 -15.12
C THR A 59 2.10 4.66 -15.46
N LYS A 60 1.71 5.73 -14.74
CA LYS A 60 2.28 7.08 -14.90
C LYS A 60 3.76 7.10 -14.57
N ILE A 61 4.18 6.51 -13.44
CA ILE A 61 5.60 6.46 -13.06
C ILE A 61 6.42 5.69 -14.10
N LYS A 62 5.92 4.53 -14.56
CA LYS A 62 6.57 3.72 -15.60
C LYS A 62 6.70 4.48 -16.92
N SER A 63 5.68 5.25 -17.31
CA SER A 63 5.69 6.05 -18.55
C SER A 63 6.78 7.14 -18.56
N ARG A 64 7.27 7.57 -17.39
CA ARG A 64 8.38 8.54 -17.26
C ARG A 64 9.76 7.90 -17.50
N GLY A 65 9.84 6.58 -17.58
CA GLY A 65 11.05 5.83 -17.94
C GLY A 65 12.26 6.17 -17.05
N LYS A 66 13.35 6.65 -17.66
CA LYS A 66 14.61 6.99 -16.96
C LYS A 66 14.45 8.15 -15.97
N ASP A 67 13.41 8.96 -16.13
CA ASP A 67 13.08 10.07 -15.25
C ASP A 67 11.89 9.76 -14.34
N ALA A 68 11.73 8.51 -13.89
CA ALA A 68 10.71 8.17 -12.90
C ALA A 68 10.84 9.07 -11.64
N HIS A 69 9.74 9.73 -11.27
CA HIS A 69 9.59 10.58 -10.08
C HIS A 69 8.09 10.69 -9.73
N LEU A 70 7.75 11.31 -8.60
CA LEU A 70 6.40 11.79 -8.32
C LEU A 70 6.32 13.31 -8.50
N THR A 71 5.15 13.78 -8.94
CA THR A 71 4.76 15.18 -8.78
C THR A 71 4.29 15.46 -7.36
N HIS A 72 4.25 16.73 -6.95
CA HIS A 72 3.74 17.12 -5.63
C HIS A 72 2.27 16.67 -5.41
N GLU A 73 1.44 16.77 -6.45
CA GLU A 73 0.04 16.33 -6.39
C GLU A 73 -0.08 14.82 -6.18
N GLU A 74 0.73 14.03 -6.91
CA GLU A 74 0.77 12.58 -6.72
C GLU A 74 1.27 12.21 -5.33
N LEU A 75 2.28 12.90 -4.79
CA LEU A 75 2.76 12.69 -3.42
C LEU A 75 1.63 12.94 -2.39
N CYS A 76 0.88 14.02 -2.55
CA CYS A 76 -0.27 14.33 -1.69
C CYS A 76 -1.39 13.27 -1.80
N LEU A 77 -1.65 12.78 -3.01
CA LEU A 77 -2.64 11.72 -3.24
C LEU A 77 -2.19 10.38 -2.63
N CYS A 78 -0.90 10.03 -2.70
CA CYS A 78 -0.36 8.87 -2.00
C CYS A 78 -0.58 8.97 -0.48
N MET A 79 -0.36 10.14 0.11
CA MET A 79 -0.64 10.38 1.53
C MET A 79 -2.13 10.22 1.83
N LYS A 80 -3.01 10.77 0.99
CA LYS A 80 -4.46 10.62 1.12
C LYS A 80 -4.87 9.13 1.10
N TRP A 81 -4.31 8.35 0.17
CA TRP A 81 -4.57 6.91 0.05
C TRP A 81 -4.07 6.13 1.27
N LYS A 82 -2.85 6.41 1.74
CA LYS A 82 -2.31 5.77 2.95
C LYS A 82 -3.21 6.02 4.16
N LEU A 83 -3.61 7.28 4.39
CA LEU A 83 -4.46 7.68 5.50
C LEU A 83 -5.90 7.16 5.36
N SER A 84 -6.34 6.82 4.15
CA SER A 84 -7.64 6.18 3.94
C SER A 84 -7.62 4.70 4.34
N ARG A 85 -6.54 3.97 4.03
CA ARG A 85 -6.37 2.56 4.45
C ARG A 85 -6.17 2.42 5.97
N GLY A 86 -5.21 3.15 6.55
CA GLY A 86 -4.80 3.00 7.94
C GLY A 86 -5.42 3.98 8.95
N LYS A 87 -4.68 4.23 10.04
CA LYS A 87 -4.99 5.23 11.06
C LYS A 87 -4.83 6.65 10.51
N PHE A 88 -5.88 7.47 10.68
CA PHE A 88 -5.88 8.84 10.19
C PHE A 88 -5.01 9.75 11.08
N SER A 89 -4.13 10.54 10.47
CA SER A 89 -3.29 11.53 11.15
C SER A 89 -3.32 12.87 10.40
N PRO A 90 -4.04 13.90 10.91
CA PRO A 90 -4.11 15.22 10.28
C PRO A 90 -2.73 15.85 10.09
N ARG A 91 -1.84 15.73 11.08
CA ARG A 91 -0.48 16.30 11.05
C ARG A 91 0.32 15.83 9.83
N LEU A 92 0.19 14.57 9.43
CA LEU A 92 0.90 14.04 8.26
C LEU A 92 0.40 14.65 6.95
N LYS A 93 -0.90 14.98 6.87
CA LYS A 93 -1.49 15.66 5.71
C LYS A 93 -0.97 17.10 5.58
N ASP A 94 -0.75 17.80 6.68
CA ASP A 94 -0.23 19.17 6.62
C ASP A 94 1.27 19.16 6.27
N LEU A 95 2.04 18.25 6.88
CA LEU A 95 3.47 18.10 6.61
C LEU A 95 3.77 17.77 5.14
N ILE A 96 2.99 16.87 4.52
CA ILE A 96 3.25 16.47 3.14
C ILE A 96 3.08 17.65 2.16
N GLN A 97 2.15 18.57 2.46
CA GLN A 97 1.89 19.76 1.65
C GLN A 97 2.98 20.84 1.76
N MET A 98 3.83 20.78 2.79
CA MET A 98 4.94 21.71 2.96
C MET A 98 6.15 21.41 2.07
N ASN A 99 6.13 20.30 1.32
CA ASN A 99 7.20 19.96 0.40
C ASN A 99 7.09 20.79 -0.89
N THR A 100 8.21 21.29 -1.41
CA THR A 100 8.19 21.97 -2.70
C THR A 100 8.12 20.95 -3.86
N PRO A 101 7.51 21.30 -5.01
CA PRO A 101 7.49 20.41 -6.18
C PRO A 101 8.90 19.97 -6.62
N ARG A 102 9.88 20.88 -6.56
CA ARG A 102 11.27 20.59 -6.91
C ARG A 102 11.91 19.55 -5.99
N LEU A 103 11.72 19.68 -4.67
CA LEU A 103 12.26 18.73 -3.70
C LEU A 103 11.58 17.36 -3.84
N CYS A 104 10.26 17.33 -3.99
CA CYS A 104 9.49 16.11 -4.24
C CYS A 104 10.03 15.33 -5.44
N MET A 105 10.21 15.99 -6.58
CA MET A 105 10.76 15.35 -7.78
C MET A 105 12.21 14.88 -7.57
N ALA A 106 13.04 15.65 -6.87
CA ALA A 106 14.44 15.31 -6.63
C ALA A 106 14.60 14.05 -5.78
N GLU A 107 13.94 13.99 -4.62
CA GLU A 107 14.07 12.87 -3.68
C GLU A 107 13.39 11.61 -4.22
N THR A 108 12.20 11.72 -4.83
CA THR A 108 11.53 10.55 -5.41
C THR A 108 12.29 9.96 -6.60
N ARG A 109 12.90 10.81 -7.44
CA ARG A 109 13.80 10.37 -8.51
C ARG A 109 15.02 9.63 -7.96
N LYS A 110 15.63 10.16 -6.90
CA LYS A 110 16.77 9.52 -6.23
C LYS A 110 16.37 8.16 -5.68
N ALA A 111 15.22 8.07 -5.01
CA ALA A 111 14.70 6.84 -4.44
C ALA A 111 14.40 5.78 -5.51
N PHE A 112 13.68 6.15 -6.56
CA PHE A 112 13.37 5.24 -7.66
C PHE A 112 14.61 4.77 -8.41
N ARG A 113 15.63 5.61 -8.55
CA ARG A 113 16.92 5.20 -9.11
C ARG A 113 17.64 4.19 -8.22
N ALA A 114 17.65 4.40 -6.90
CA ALA A 114 18.25 3.45 -5.96
C ALA A 114 17.52 2.11 -6.00
N LEU A 115 16.19 2.11 -5.97
CA LEU A 115 15.37 0.91 -6.01
C LEU A 115 15.49 0.16 -7.35
N MET A 116 15.28 0.83 -8.48
CA MET A 116 15.18 0.16 -9.78
C MET A 116 16.52 -0.19 -10.43
N LYS A 117 17.60 0.55 -10.12
CA LYS A 117 18.91 0.32 -10.77
C LYS A 117 19.92 -0.38 -9.88
N LYS A 118 19.80 -0.22 -8.56
CA LYS A 118 20.76 -0.77 -7.60
C LYS A 118 20.14 -1.83 -6.70
N GLU A 119 18.82 -2.02 -6.78
CA GLU A 119 18.05 -2.84 -5.84
C GLU A 119 18.32 -2.48 -4.36
N ASP A 120 18.68 -1.21 -4.13
CA ASP A 120 19.06 -0.70 -2.82
C ASP A 120 17.85 -0.04 -2.17
N LEU A 121 17.07 -0.87 -1.48
CA LEU A 121 15.87 -0.45 -0.78
C LEU A 121 16.19 0.50 0.39
N ALA A 122 17.29 0.29 1.11
CA ALA A 122 17.68 1.12 2.25
C ALA A 122 17.97 2.56 1.81
N SER A 123 18.78 2.74 0.76
CA SER A 123 19.05 4.07 0.19
C SER A 123 17.80 4.72 -0.39
N ALA A 124 16.89 3.93 -0.95
CA ALA A 124 15.61 4.44 -1.48
C ALA A 124 14.72 5.00 -0.36
N ILE A 125 14.62 4.28 0.78
CA ILE A 125 13.89 4.73 1.96
C ILE A 125 14.52 6.00 2.52
N GLN A 126 15.85 6.03 2.70
CA GLN A 126 16.57 7.20 3.22
C GLN A 126 16.34 8.46 2.37
N ALA A 127 16.36 8.33 1.04
CA ALA A 127 16.05 9.45 0.16
C ALA A 127 14.63 9.99 0.38
N LEU A 128 13.63 9.10 0.51
CA LEU A 128 12.25 9.52 0.73
C LEU A 128 12.03 10.14 2.12
N CYS A 129 12.75 9.69 3.15
CA CYS A 129 12.67 10.25 4.50
C CYS A 129 13.17 11.71 4.61
N ASN A 130 13.82 12.25 3.57
CA ASN A 130 14.15 13.68 3.49
C ASN A 130 12.92 14.57 3.23
N LEU A 131 11.80 13.98 2.78
CA LEU A 131 10.56 14.70 2.56
C LEU A 131 9.76 14.85 3.87
N LYS A 132 9.18 16.02 4.09
CA LYS A 132 8.33 16.27 5.26
C LYS A 132 7.11 15.36 5.24
N GLY A 133 6.82 14.73 6.37
CA GLY A 133 5.68 13.81 6.51
C GLY A 133 5.90 12.43 5.90
N VAL A 134 7.12 12.13 5.41
CA VAL A 134 7.48 10.82 4.86
C VAL A 134 8.43 10.11 5.83
N GLY A 135 7.93 9.07 6.50
CA GLY A 135 8.74 8.07 7.21
C GLY A 135 8.73 6.71 6.49
N PRO A 136 9.36 5.66 7.04
CA PRO A 136 9.46 4.34 6.38
C PRO A 136 8.11 3.79 5.89
N ALA A 137 7.06 3.87 6.69
CA ALA A 137 5.73 3.43 6.26
C ALA A 137 5.19 4.21 5.04
N MET A 138 5.41 5.53 4.97
CA MET A 138 5.01 6.33 3.78
C MET A 138 5.96 6.10 2.60
N ALA A 139 7.25 5.87 2.88
CA ALA A 139 8.23 5.52 1.86
C ALA A 139 7.83 4.21 1.17
N SER A 140 7.38 3.19 1.92
CA SER A 140 6.87 1.94 1.34
C SER A 140 5.73 2.17 0.33
N THR A 141 4.76 3.04 0.64
CA THR A 141 3.68 3.44 -0.29
C THR A 141 4.24 3.99 -1.61
N ILE A 142 5.22 4.90 -1.53
CA ILE A 142 5.80 5.53 -2.71
C ILE A 142 6.60 4.51 -3.53
N LEU A 143 7.40 3.67 -2.86
CA LEU A 143 8.26 2.67 -3.50
C LEU A 143 7.47 1.56 -4.16
N THR A 144 6.40 1.08 -3.52
CA THR A 144 5.47 0.09 -4.08
C THR A 144 4.78 0.62 -5.33
N ALA A 145 4.31 1.87 -5.32
CA ALA A 145 3.73 2.48 -6.52
C ALA A 145 4.78 2.62 -7.65
N GLY A 146 6.04 2.92 -7.31
CA GLY A 146 7.11 3.08 -8.29
C GLY A 146 7.63 1.78 -8.88
N ASN A 147 7.73 0.72 -8.06
CA ASN A 147 8.11 -0.61 -8.51
C ASN A 147 7.48 -1.71 -7.62
N PRO A 148 6.29 -2.22 -7.99
CA PRO A 148 5.59 -3.25 -7.23
C PRO A 148 6.31 -4.61 -7.23
N GLU A 149 7.28 -4.80 -8.14
CA GLU A 149 8.08 -6.03 -8.22
C GLU A 149 9.11 -6.12 -7.09
N LEU A 150 9.51 -5.00 -6.50
CA LEU A 150 10.60 -4.96 -5.52
C LEU A 150 10.16 -4.55 -4.11
N CYS A 151 8.95 -4.02 -3.92
CA CYS A 151 8.48 -3.48 -2.65
C CYS A 151 6.97 -3.68 -2.45
N GLY A 152 6.55 -3.90 -1.21
CA GLY A 152 5.14 -3.96 -0.79
C GLY A 152 4.81 -2.87 0.23
N PHE A 153 3.54 -2.48 0.32
CA PHE A 153 3.10 -1.45 1.25
C PHE A 153 3.12 -1.98 2.70
N MET A 154 3.80 -1.26 3.59
CA MET A 154 3.93 -1.62 4.99
C MET A 154 2.65 -1.28 5.77
N ALA A 155 1.60 -2.08 5.56
CA ALA A 155 0.34 -1.99 6.27
C ALA A 155 0.41 -2.71 7.63
N ASP A 156 -0.21 -2.13 8.66
CA ASP A 156 -0.29 -2.71 10.01
C ASP A 156 -0.88 -4.13 9.98
N GLU A 157 -1.94 -4.33 9.19
CA GLU A 157 -2.58 -5.63 9.02
C GLU A 157 -1.61 -6.70 8.46
N CYS A 158 -0.70 -6.29 7.58
CA CYS A 158 0.30 -7.19 6.99
C CYS A 158 1.45 -7.48 7.95
N LEU A 159 1.90 -6.48 8.73
CA LEU A 159 2.92 -6.67 9.76
C LEU A 159 2.45 -7.67 10.83
N LEU A 160 1.20 -7.55 11.28
CA LEU A 160 0.62 -8.48 12.27
C LEU A 160 0.48 -9.91 11.75
N ALA A 161 0.33 -10.07 10.44
CA ALA A 161 0.12 -11.35 9.77
C ALA A 161 1.43 -12.09 9.43
N ILE A 162 2.60 -11.47 9.60
CA ILE A 162 3.89 -12.13 9.37
C ILE A 162 4.42 -12.64 10.71
N PRO A 163 4.61 -13.96 10.91
CA PRO A 163 5.04 -14.50 12.19
C PRO A 163 6.39 -13.99 12.69
N GLU A 164 7.32 -13.75 11.77
CA GLU A 164 8.68 -13.28 12.02
C GLU A 164 8.75 -11.81 12.47
N ILE A 165 7.64 -11.09 12.42
CA ILE A 165 7.53 -9.69 12.84
C ILE A 165 6.84 -9.63 14.21
N GLU A 166 7.61 -9.23 15.21
CA GLU A 166 7.16 -9.10 16.59
C GLU A 166 6.65 -7.67 16.85
N GLY A 167 5.44 -7.38 16.38
CA GLY A 167 4.75 -6.11 16.63
C GLY A 167 4.74 -5.14 15.45
N ILE A 168 4.39 -3.88 15.72
CA ILE A 168 4.24 -2.85 14.69
C ILE A 168 5.26 -1.75 14.94
N ASP A 169 6.38 -1.81 14.23
CA ASP A 169 7.42 -0.80 14.24
C ASP A 169 7.64 -0.21 12.85
N TYR A 170 7.67 1.11 12.74
CA TYR A 170 7.78 1.82 11.46
C TYR A 170 9.22 2.28 11.18
N THR A 171 10.19 1.38 11.37
CA THR A 171 11.60 1.66 11.15
C THR A 171 12.06 1.21 9.76
N THR A 172 13.21 1.72 9.31
CA THR A 172 13.83 1.24 8.05
C THR A 172 14.18 -0.24 8.14
N LYS A 173 14.70 -0.71 9.29
CA LYS A 173 15.06 -2.12 9.50
C LYS A 173 13.84 -3.02 9.35
N GLU A 174 12.72 -2.61 9.94
CA GLU A 174 11.49 -3.39 9.88
C GLU A 174 10.90 -3.43 8.46
N LEU A 175 10.96 -2.32 7.72
CA LEU A 175 10.56 -2.30 6.31
C LEU A 175 11.44 -3.22 5.43
N LEU A 176 12.74 -3.29 5.68
CA LEU A 176 13.63 -4.21 4.95
C LEU A 176 13.25 -5.67 5.22
N ASN A 177 13.06 -6.03 6.49
CA ASN A 177 12.61 -7.37 6.90
C ASN A 177 11.25 -7.70 6.26
N PHE A 178 10.27 -6.80 6.39
CA PHE A 178 8.95 -6.95 5.78
C PHE A 178 9.01 -7.26 4.28
N VAL A 179 9.78 -6.51 3.50
CA VAL A 179 9.92 -6.74 2.06
C VAL A 179 10.61 -8.07 1.76
N GLU A 180 11.59 -8.48 2.58
CA GLU A 180 12.24 -9.78 2.44
C GLU A 180 11.25 -10.94 2.66
N GLN A 181 10.38 -10.85 3.68
CA GLN A 181 9.32 -11.83 3.94
C GLN A 181 8.33 -11.91 2.76
N LEU A 182 7.90 -10.77 2.22
CA LEU A 182 7.02 -10.74 1.05
C LEU A 182 7.68 -11.37 -0.19
N LYS A 183 8.98 -11.11 -0.42
CA LYS A 183 9.74 -11.75 -1.50
C LYS A 183 9.83 -13.26 -1.30
N GLY A 184 10.07 -13.72 -0.07
CA GLY A 184 10.07 -15.15 0.27
C GLY A 184 8.74 -15.82 -0.07
N ALA A 185 7.62 -15.21 0.35
CA ALA A 185 6.29 -15.69 0.03
C ALA A 185 6.01 -15.68 -1.49
N ALA A 186 6.32 -14.60 -2.19
CA ALA A 186 6.15 -14.53 -3.65
C ALA A 186 6.94 -15.64 -4.37
N ASN A 187 8.18 -15.87 -3.96
CA ASN A 187 9.02 -16.95 -4.50
C ASN A 187 8.44 -18.34 -4.23
N ARG A 188 7.87 -18.57 -3.04
CA ARG A 188 7.19 -19.83 -2.70
C ARG A 188 5.97 -20.05 -3.59
N LEU A 189 5.08 -19.06 -3.70
CA LEU A 189 3.84 -19.15 -4.48
C LEU A 189 4.13 -19.34 -5.98
N ASN A 190 5.16 -18.68 -6.53
CA ASN A 190 5.55 -18.86 -7.93
C ASN A 190 6.10 -20.27 -8.23
N LYS A 191 6.70 -20.96 -7.25
CA LYS A 191 7.19 -22.35 -7.42
C LYS A 191 6.06 -23.38 -7.44
N GLU A 192 4.90 -23.05 -6.87
CA GLU A 192 3.73 -23.95 -6.80
C GLU A 192 2.95 -24.02 -8.12
N GLY A 193 3.32 -23.23 -9.15
CA GLY A 193 2.65 -23.26 -10.46
C GLY A 193 1.37 -22.41 -10.52
N SER A 194 1.35 -21.30 -9.78
CA SER A 194 0.32 -20.27 -9.80
C SER A 194 0.03 -19.74 -11.22
N SER A 195 -1.23 -19.47 -11.54
CA SER A 195 -1.61 -18.79 -12.79
C SER A 195 -1.21 -17.31 -12.76
N THR A 196 -1.17 -16.73 -11.57
CA THR A 196 -0.72 -15.37 -11.29
C THR A 196 0.78 -15.36 -11.01
N THR A 197 1.55 -14.51 -11.70
CA THR A 197 2.91 -14.18 -11.28
C THR A 197 2.87 -13.32 -10.02
N TRP A 198 3.38 -13.86 -8.91
CA TRP A 198 3.43 -13.21 -7.61
C TRP A 198 4.64 -12.31 -7.49
N ASN A 199 4.41 -11.13 -6.92
CA ASN A 199 5.43 -10.18 -6.53
C ASN A 199 5.13 -9.69 -5.10
N PRO A 200 6.04 -8.97 -4.42
CA PRO A 200 5.83 -8.52 -3.05
C PRO A 200 4.54 -7.73 -2.85
N HIS A 201 4.19 -6.87 -3.81
CA HIS A 201 2.97 -6.07 -3.75
C HIS A 201 1.69 -6.92 -3.80
N LYS A 202 1.61 -7.91 -4.70
CA LYS A 202 0.44 -8.80 -4.78
C LYS A 202 0.28 -9.64 -3.51
N VAL A 203 1.39 -10.10 -2.93
CA VAL A 203 1.38 -10.81 -1.64
C VAL A 203 0.82 -9.89 -0.54
N GLU A 204 1.29 -8.63 -0.47
CA GLU A 204 0.75 -7.63 0.46
C GLU A 204 -0.76 -7.42 0.27
N MET A 205 -1.21 -7.24 -0.97
CA MET A 205 -2.62 -7.04 -1.28
C MET A 205 -3.48 -8.22 -0.84
N ALA A 206 -3.05 -9.46 -1.13
CA ALA A 206 -3.75 -10.66 -0.71
C ALA A 206 -3.77 -10.80 0.81
N LEU A 207 -2.65 -10.53 1.48
CA LEU A 207 -2.55 -10.62 2.94
C LEU A 207 -3.43 -9.58 3.63
N TRP A 208 -3.44 -8.34 3.13
CA TRP A 208 -4.32 -7.30 3.64
C TRP A 208 -5.80 -7.63 3.40
N ALA A 209 -6.14 -8.12 2.21
CA ALA A 209 -7.51 -8.53 1.90
C ALA A 209 -7.96 -9.67 2.82
N HIS A 210 -7.10 -10.67 3.05
CA HIS A 210 -7.36 -11.76 4.00
C HIS A 210 -7.72 -11.21 5.38
N PHE A 211 -6.89 -10.32 5.92
CA PHE A 211 -7.09 -9.70 7.23
C PHE A 211 -8.40 -8.91 7.30
N VAL A 212 -8.70 -8.09 6.29
CA VAL A 212 -9.93 -7.29 6.27
C VAL A 212 -11.16 -8.18 6.17
N LEU A 213 -11.13 -9.23 5.35
CA LEU A 213 -12.23 -10.18 5.21
C LEU A 213 -12.40 -11.00 6.49
N SER A 214 -11.31 -11.40 7.15
CA SER A 214 -11.38 -12.12 8.43
C SER A 214 -11.98 -11.26 9.53
N GLU A 215 -11.82 -9.94 9.51
CA GLU A 215 -12.41 -9.07 10.53
C GLU A 215 -13.86 -8.66 10.20
N LEU A 216 -14.15 -8.35 8.93
CA LEU A 216 -15.41 -7.72 8.55
C LEU A 216 -16.44 -8.69 7.97
N LYS A 217 -16.00 -9.77 7.29
CA LYS A 217 -16.87 -10.64 6.51
C LYS A 217 -16.31 -12.04 6.31
N LYS A 218 -16.16 -12.78 7.43
CA LYS A 218 -15.51 -14.11 7.53
C LYS A 218 -16.11 -15.16 6.59
N GLU A 219 -17.38 -15.01 6.23
CA GLU A 219 -18.09 -15.95 5.36
C GLU A 219 -17.53 -15.98 3.93
N LEU A 220 -16.95 -14.87 3.44
CA LEU A 220 -16.33 -14.84 2.11
C LEU A 220 -15.08 -15.71 2.00
N LEU A 221 -14.49 -16.11 3.13
CA LEU A 221 -13.34 -17.01 3.18
C LEU A 221 -13.73 -18.49 3.28
N ASN A 222 -15.03 -18.82 3.33
CA ASN A 222 -15.49 -20.22 3.45
C ASN A 222 -15.22 -21.04 2.18
N ASP A 223 -15.30 -20.40 1.01
CA ASP A 223 -15.14 -21.05 -0.29
C ASP A 223 -13.66 -21.11 -0.75
N MET A 224 -12.73 -20.80 0.15
CA MET A 224 -11.31 -20.81 -0.15
C MET A 224 -10.85 -22.24 -0.56
N PRO A 225 -10.04 -22.39 -1.62
CA PRO A 225 -9.55 -23.71 -2.05
C PRO A 225 -8.88 -24.48 -0.91
N GLY A 226 -9.14 -25.78 -0.82
CA GLY A 226 -8.65 -26.62 0.28
C GLY A 226 -9.55 -26.63 1.52
N PHE A 227 -10.64 -25.85 1.53
CA PHE A 227 -11.73 -26.04 2.48
C PHE A 227 -12.59 -27.22 2.02
N SER A 228 -12.40 -28.39 2.63
CA SER A 228 -13.37 -29.49 2.48
C SER A 228 -14.63 -29.12 3.27
N THR A 229 -15.48 -28.26 2.73
CA THR A 229 -16.85 -28.14 3.24
C THR A 229 -17.62 -29.36 2.77
N THR A 230 -17.75 -30.34 3.66
CA THR A 230 -18.85 -31.31 3.59
C THR A 230 -20.15 -30.56 3.90
N THR A 231 -20.63 -29.75 2.96
CA THR A 231 -22.02 -29.32 2.93
C THR A 231 -22.73 -30.26 1.98
N ALA A 232 -23.30 -31.33 2.55
CA ALA A 232 -24.22 -32.19 1.84
C ALA A 232 -25.34 -31.33 1.21
N PRO A 233 -25.73 -31.57 -0.05
CA PRO A 233 -26.89 -30.91 -0.60
C PRO A 233 -28.11 -31.41 0.18
N SER A 234 -28.83 -30.47 0.81
CA SER A 234 -30.14 -30.71 1.39
C SER A 234 -31.08 -31.18 0.28
N SER A 235 -31.17 -32.49 0.12
CA SER A 235 -32.17 -33.14 -0.72
C SER A 235 -33.49 -32.99 0.02
N THR A 236 -34.36 -32.14 -0.52
CA THR A 236 -35.77 -32.03 -0.16
C THR A 236 -36.40 -33.43 -0.20
N GLN A 237 -36.65 -34.03 0.97
CA GLN A 237 -37.44 -35.24 1.06
C GLN A 237 -38.90 -34.89 0.82
N GLN A 238 -39.39 -35.34 -0.33
CA GLN A 238 -40.78 -35.43 -0.68
C GLN A 238 -41.38 -36.63 0.06
N THR A 239 -42.48 -36.37 0.75
CA THR A 239 -43.37 -37.33 1.44
C THR A 239 -43.89 -38.42 0.50
N THR A 240 -43.80 -39.69 0.92
CA THR A 240 -44.79 -40.72 0.57
C THR A 240 -44.95 -41.72 1.72
N GLU A 241 -46.21 -41.91 2.12
CA GLU A 241 -46.72 -42.84 3.13
C GLU A 241 -46.74 -44.31 2.65
N ASN A 242 -46.91 -45.20 3.66
CA ASN A 242 -47.55 -46.52 3.69
C ASN A 242 -46.73 -47.83 3.79
N GLY A 243 -47.17 -48.66 4.75
CA GLY A 243 -46.98 -50.13 4.84
C GLY A 243 -46.17 -50.57 6.07
N ASP A 244 -46.77 -50.76 7.26
CA ASP A 244 -47.49 -51.95 7.76
C ASP A 244 -46.61 -53.07 8.38
N SER A 245 -47.15 -53.63 9.48
CA SER A 245 -46.84 -54.88 10.18
C SER A 245 -45.74 -54.93 11.26
N LEU A 246 -46.24 -54.86 12.52
CA LEU A 246 -46.12 -55.82 13.63
C LEU A 246 -44.80 -56.60 13.80
N THR A 247 -44.17 -56.49 14.97
CA THR A 247 -44.18 -57.55 16.01
C THR A 247 -43.34 -57.20 17.26
N GLU A 248 -43.93 -57.51 18.41
CA GLU A 248 -43.36 -57.98 19.68
C GLU A 248 -42.43 -57.10 20.55
N SER A 249 -43.01 -56.71 21.70
CA SER A 249 -42.34 -56.45 22.99
C SER A 249 -41.88 -57.79 23.65
N PRO A 250 -41.47 -57.88 24.94
CA PRO A 250 -41.10 -56.88 25.96
C PRO A 250 -39.86 -57.27 26.81
N GLN A 251 -39.35 -56.35 27.64
CA GLN A 251 -38.97 -56.62 29.06
C GLN A 251 -38.61 -55.29 29.74
N LYS A 252 -39.42 -54.73 30.69
CA LYS A 252 -39.55 -55.07 32.14
C LYS A 252 -38.16 -55.11 32.82
N ALA A 253 -37.88 -54.47 33.96
CA ALA A 253 -38.67 -53.76 34.95
C ALA A 253 -37.75 -53.08 35.99
N LYS A 254 -38.29 -52.02 36.63
CA LYS A 254 -38.27 -51.71 38.09
C LYS A 254 -36.94 -51.33 38.78
N ASN A 255 -36.88 -50.11 39.33
CA ASN A 255 -37.16 -49.70 40.74
C ASN A 255 -36.13 -50.25 41.74
N GLY A 256 -35.56 -49.52 42.69
CA GLY A 256 -35.68 -48.15 43.20
C GLY A 256 -34.45 -47.93 44.12
N GLY A 257 -33.91 -46.71 44.26
CA GLY A 257 -34.18 -45.77 45.37
C GLY A 257 -33.53 -46.19 46.71
N PRO A 258 -33.29 -45.29 47.70
CA PRO A 258 -33.15 -43.83 47.63
C PRO A 258 -32.07 -43.22 48.61
N VAL A 259 -31.72 -41.94 48.35
CA VAL A 259 -31.39 -40.80 49.27
C VAL A 259 -30.18 -40.86 50.25
N PRO A 260 -29.75 -39.73 50.83
CA PRO A 260 -29.48 -38.38 50.28
C PRO A 260 -28.16 -37.77 50.84
N ASP A 261 -27.66 -36.67 50.28
CA ASP A 261 -27.36 -35.48 51.12
C ASP A 261 -27.19 -34.22 50.28
N GLU A 262 -28.01 -33.23 50.63
CA GLU A 262 -27.88 -31.76 50.61
C GLU A 262 -26.92 -31.13 49.57
N SER A 263 -27.41 -30.48 48.53
CA SER A 263 -28.01 -29.12 48.50
C SER A 263 -26.99 -27.98 48.66
N ASN A 264 -26.79 -27.27 47.53
CA ASN A 264 -26.78 -25.81 47.35
C ASN A 264 -25.88 -24.91 48.24
N ASP A 265 -25.29 -23.82 47.77
CA ASP A 265 -25.55 -22.92 46.65
C ASP A 265 -24.23 -22.15 46.37
N SER A 266 -23.90 -21.86 45.10
CA SER A 266 -23.94 -20.52 44.50
C SER A 266 -23.19 -19.43 45.29
N MET A 267 -22.28 -18.69 44.65
CA MET A 267 -22.41 -17.24 44.37
C MET A 267 -21.25 -16.74 43.48
N ASP A 268 -21.65 -15.83 42.60
CA ASP A 268 -20.93 -14.94 41.69
C ASP A 268 -19.74 -14.16 42.30
N SER A 269 -18.76 -13.81 41.47
CA SER A 269 -18.17 -12.46 41.43
C SER A 269 -17.01 -12.32 40.43
N ALA A 270 -17.14 -11.30 39.60
CA ALA A 270 -16.07 -10.60 38.90
C ALA A 270 -14.97 -10.09 39.85
N PHE A 271 -13.74 -9.88 39.36
CA PHE A 271 -13.01 -8.60 39.47
C PHE A 271 -11.63 -8.68 38.79
N ALA A 272 -11.21 -7.51 38.28
CA ALA A 272 -9.94 -7.19 37.68
C ALA A 272 -8.75 -7.18 38.67
N ASN A 273 -7.53 -7.33 38.15
CA ASN A 273 -6.32 -6.57 38.53
C ASN A 273 -5.21 -6.90 37.52
N LYS A 274 -4.56 -5.94 36.85
CA LYS A 274 -3.67 -4.87 37.31
C LYS A 274 -2.25 -5.37 37.64
N GLU A 275 -1.33 -4.90 36.78
CA GLU A 275 0.08 -4.54 36.97
C GLU A 275 0.92 -5.27 38.00
N ASN A 276 2.09 -5.77 37.58
CA ASN A 276 3.23 -5.91 38.47
C ASN A 276 4.49 -5.29 37.86
N LEU A 277 4.97 -4.25 38.55
CA LEU A 277 6.29 -3.64 38.44
C LEU A 277 7.31 -4.58 39.11
N THR A 278 8.41 -4.89 38.44
CA THR A 278 9.62 -5.36 39.11
C THR A 278 10.77 -4.40 38.83
N ALA A 279 11.08 -3.61 39.86
CA ALA A 279 12.35 -2.91 40.00
C ALA A 279 13.47 -3.93 40.16
N ASN A 280 14.56 -3.78 39.40
CA ASN A 280 15.84 -4.44 39.69
C ASN A 280 16.95 -3.40 39.76
N THR A 281 17.84 -3.68 40.69
CA THR A 281 18.75 -2.81 41.43
C THR A 281 20.06 -2.52 40.69
N ASN A 282 20.55 -1.28 40.85
CA ASN A 282 21.91 -0.85 40.52
C ASN A 282 22.99 -1.62 41.31
N GLY A 283 24.00 -2.11 40.60
CA GLY A 283 25.28 -2.57 41.13
C GLY A 283 26.39 -2.16 40.16
N THR A 284 27.36 -1.41 40.68
CA THR A 284 28.47 -0.75 39.98
C THR A 284 29.73 -1.63 39.95
N SER A 285 30.45 -1.67 38.82
CA SER A 285 31.93 -1.54 38.79
C SER A 285 32.49 -1.49 37.35
N ASP A 286 33.05 -0.33 37.02
CA ASP A 286 34.28 0.01 36.29
C ASP A 286 34.77 -0.64 34.97
N ALA A 287 35.23 0.30 34.11
CA ALA A 287 36.45 0.33 33.28
C ALA A 287 36.44 -0.10 31.79
N GLU A 288 36.45 0.95 30.96
CA GLU A 288 37.36 1.22 29.82
C GLU A 288 37.19 0.58 28.41
N ASN A 289 36.91 1.51 27.48
CA ASN A 289 37.59 1.74 26.20
C ASN A 289 37.25 0.86 24.97
N SER A 290 36.46 1.40 24.03
CA SER A 290 36.98 1.78 22.69
C SER A 290 35.91 2.34 21.74
N ARG A 291 36.35 3.36 20.99
CA ARG A 291 35.69 4.15 19.94
C ARG A 291 34.99 3.34 18.84
N ALA A 292 33.76 3.71 18.51
CA ALA A 292 33.23 3.91 17.13
C ALA A 292 31.79 4.42 17.19
N SER A 293 31.57 5.74 17.05
CA SER A 293 30.22 6.31 16.99
C SER A 293 29.62 6.14 15.59
N ILE A 294 28.68 5.21 15.50
CA ILE A 294 27.62 5.10 14.51
C ILE A 294 26.62 6.21 14.80
N LEU A 295 26.29 7.05 13.82
CA LEU A 295 25.23 8.06 13.94
C LEU A 295 23.86 7.37 13.83
N ASN A 296 23.28 7.01 14.97
CA ASN A 296 21.86 6.72 15.13
C ASN A 296 21.09 8.05 15.04
N CYS A 297 20.14 8.15 14.11
CA CYS A 297 19.16 9.22 14.09
C CYS A 297 17.90 8.77 14.85
N GLU A 298 17.98 8.80 16.18
CA GLU A 298 16.81 8.79 17.06
C GLU A 298 16.71 10.17 17.68
N ASP A 299 15.70 10.95 17.29
CA ASP A 299 15.16 12.01 18.14
C ASP A 299 13.80 12.47 17.64
N THR A 300 12.79 12.38 18.50
CA THR A 300 11.72 13.39 18.58
C THR A 300 11.11 13.33 19.97
N ASN A 301 11.82 13.89 20.95
CA ASN A 301 11.19 14.46 22.12
C ASN A 301 12.14 15.49 22.76
N ASP A 302 11.97 16.78 22.46
CA ASP A 302 12.08 17.74 23.54
C ASP A 302 11.27 19.02 23.30
N SER A 303 10.79 19.53 24.42
CA SER A 303 9.91 20.68 24.59
C SER A 303 10.70 21.98 24.44
N MET A 304 10.20 22.93 23.65
CA MET A 304 10.71 24.30 23.68
C MET A 304 9.95 25.11 24.72
N ALA A 305 10.64 25.48 25.80
CA ALA A 305 10.22 26.52 26.73
C ALA A 305 10.97 27.83 26.46
N VAL A 306 10.18 28.90 26.54
CA VAL A 306 10.42 30.34 26.50
C VAL A 306 11.75 30.82 27.11
N SER A 307 12.39 31.81 26.47
CA SER A 307 13.06 32.92 27.18
C SER A 307 13.17 34.18 26.32
N GLU A 308 13.09 35.30 27.02
CA GLU A 308 12.85 36.68 26.62
C GLU A 308 14.01 37.37 25.86
N ALA A 309 13.66 38.46 25.18
CA ALA A 309 14.56 39.50 24.71
C ALA A 309 15.20 40.29 25.87
N PRO A 310 16.27 41.06 25.58
CA PRO A 310 16.03 42.51 25.50
C PRO A 310 16.76 43.22 24.35
N SER A 311 16.17 44.37 24.02
CA SER A 311 16.59 45.46 23.13
C SER A 311 17.93 46.11 23.50
N GLU A 312 18.66 46.62 22.51
CA GLU A 312 19.11 48.03 22.42
C GLU A 312 19.52 48.40 20.97
N ALA A 313 19.30 49.66 20.63
CA ALA A 313 19.55 50.30 19.33
C ALA A 313 20.74 51.28 19.42
N LEU A 314 21.27 51.74 18.28
CA LEU A 314 21.86 53.07 17.94
C LEU A 314 22.63 52.95 16.60
N SER A 315 22.15 53.59 15.50
CA SER A 315 22.67 54.82 14.84
C SER A 315 24.12 54.68 14.29
N GLU A 316 24.56 55.11 13.10
CA GLU A 316 24.21 56.24 12.25
C GLU A 316 25.03 56.12 10.93
N VAL A 317 24.55 56.69 9.82
CA VAL A 317 25.24 56.96 8.52
C VAL A 317 25.48 58.49 8.52
N PRO A 318 26.54 59.13 7.93
CA PRO A 318 26.84 59.06 6.49
C PRO A 318 28.26 59.48 5.97
N SER A 319 28.37 59.43 4.63
CA SER A 319 29.07 60.35 3.70
C SER A 319 30.45 60.00 3.09
N GLU A 320 30.39 59.83 1.75
CA GLU A 320 31.35 60.14 0.65
C GLU A 320 31.97 61.57 0.72
N PRO A 321 32.94 62.04 -0.12
CA PRO A 321 33.05 61.78 -1.58
C PRO A 321 34.43 61.88 -2.33
N ALA A 322 34.36 61.49 -3.61
CA ALA A 322 34.91 62.11 -4.84
C ALA A 322 36.39 62.10 -5.30
N SER A 323 36.49 61.99 -6.64
CA SER A 323 37.49 62.49 -7.63
C SER A 323 38.26 61.37 -8.36
N GLU A 324 38.52 61.38 -9.68
CA GLU A 324 38.08 62.17 -10.86
C GLU A 324 38.58 61.42 -12.12
N ALA A 325 37.97 61.67 -13.28
CA ALA A 325 38.32 61.16 -14.62
C ALA A 325 39.51 61.98 -15.24
N PRO A 326 39.86 62.04 -16.56
CA PRO A 326 39.00 61.96 -17.77
C PRO A 326 39.57 61.42 -19.13
N SER A 327 38.64 61.36 -20.12
CA SER A 327 38.73 61.62 -21.60
C SER A 327 39.52 60.66 -22.52
N GLU A 328 39.15 60.33 -23.78
CA GLU A 328 38.46 61.00 -24.93
C GLU A 328 37.65 59.93 -25.74
N SER A 329 36.48 60.11 -26.39
CA SER A 329 35.90 61.03 -27.41
C SER A 329 36.15 60.68 -28.90
N ILE A 330 35.14 60.99 -29.74
CA ILE A 330 34.99 60.95 -31.23
C ILE A 330 34.12 59.78 -31.76
N SER A 331 33.07 59.89 -32.61
CA SER A 331 31.95 60.83 -32.86
C SER A 331 31.21 60.36 -34.16
N GLU A 332 29.86 60.42 -34.16
CA GLU A 332 28.92 60.77 -35.27
C GLU A 332 28.92 59.95 -36.61
N ALA A 333 27.83 59.73 -37.36
CA ALA A 333 26.57 60.48 -37.57
C ALA A 333 25.56 59.70 -38.49
N ILE A 334 24.23 59.88 -38.25
CA ILE A 334 23.13 60.32 -39.20
C ILE A 334 22.75 59.34 -40.37
N SER A 335 21.50 59.07 -40.85
CA SER A 335 20.10 59.59 -40.78
C SER A 335 19.10 58.63 -41.50
N GLU A 336 17.81 58.64 -41.08
CA GLU A 336 16.52 58.68 -41.86
C GLU A 336 16.26 57.66 -43.00
N SER A 337 15.05 57.18 -43.38
CA SER A 337 13.61 57.54 -43.34
C SER A 337 12.84 56.28 -43.86
N ASP A 338 11.70 55.81 -43.33
CA ASP A 338 10.27 56.24 -43.48
C ASP A 338 9.42 55.31 -44.40
N THR A 339 8.10 55.30 -44.17
CA THR A 339 6.92 54.59 -44.77
C THR A 339 6.55 53.20 -44.18
N GLN A 340 5.48 53.06 -43.36
CA GLN A 340 4.00 53.10 -43.62
C GLN A 340 3.56 52.06 -44.69
N ASP A 341 2.49 51.27 -44.61
CA ASP A 341 1.18 51.38 -43.95
C ASP A 341 0.48 49.98 -43.88
N VAL A 342 -0.67 49.91 -43.22
CA VAL A 342 -1.34 48.73 -42.60
C VAL A 342 -2.45 48.10 -43.52
N PRO A 343 -3.44 47.27 -43.06
CA PRO A 343 -3.82 45.99 -43.71
C PRO A 343 -5.26 45.98 -44.28
N SER A 344 -5.73 44.88 -44.91
CA SER A 344 -7.17 44.49 -44.89
C SER A 344 -7.55 43.19 -45.62
N LYS A 345 -8.44 42.44 -44.94
CA LYS A 345 -9.62 41.65 -45.42
C LYS A 345 -9.51 40.32 -46.21
N LEU A 346 -10.05 39.28 -45.55
CA LEU A 346 -10.81 38.08 -46.00
C LEU A 346 -12.07 38.42 -46.86
N PRO A 347 -12.92 37.46 -47.36
CA PRO A 347 -12.77 36.02 -47.72
C PRO A 347 -13.46 35.59 -49.07
N GLY A 348 -13.33 34.30 -49.46
CA GLY A 348 -14.24 33.52 -50.35
C GLY A 348 -13.58 33.01 -51.65
N VAL A 349 -13.96 31.92 -52.34
CA VAL A 349 -14.93 30.80 -52.23
C VAL A 349 -14.57 29.82 -53.38
N ALA A 350 -14.88 28.50 -53.24
CA ALA A 350 -15.04 27.46 -54.28
C ALA A 350 -13.81 27.03 -55.11
N SER A 351 -13.68 25.83 -55.70
CA SER A 351 -14.31 24.49 -55.68
C SER A 351 -13.48 23.67 -56.67
N ALA A 352 -13.20 22.38 -56.43
CA ALA A 352 -13.33 21.30 -57.42
C ALA A 352 -12.73 19.97 -56.90
N SER A 353 -13.56 18.94 -57.03
CA SER A 353 -13.38 17.54 -56.66
C SER A 353 -12.55 16.75 -57.68
N SER A 354 -11.98 15.61 -57.24
CA SER A 354 -11.93 14.39 -58.06
C SER A 354 -11.92 13.13 -57.19
N VAL A 355 -12.73 12.17 -57.62
CA VAL A 355 -13.19 10.92 -57.00
C VAL A 355 -12.45 9.72 -57.61
N SER A 356 -12.24 8.63 -56.85
CA SER A 356 -12.27 7.20 -57.29
C SER A 356 -12.00 6.30 -56.06
N VAL A 357 -12.94 5.55 -55.48
CA VAL A 357 -13.67 4.33 -55.91
C VAL A 357 -12.81 3.04 -55.82
N SER A 358 -13.09 2.21 -54.81
CA SER A 358 -12.81 0.75 -54.70
C SER A 358 -13.70 -0.05 -55.68
N PRO A 359 -13.47 -1.35 -56.05
CA PRO A 359 -13.58 -2.55 -55.16
C PRO A 359 -12.81 -3.79 -55.75
N PRO A 360 -13.18 -5.09 -55.56
CA PRO A 360 -13.87 -5.82 -54.47
C PRO A 360 -13.12 -7.06 -53.92
N ASP A 361 -13.73 -7.59 -52.86
CA ASP A 361 -13.67 -8.87 -52.16
C ASP A 361 -13.89 -10.14 -53.03
N SER A 362 -13.29 -11.29 -52.65
CA SER A 362 -13.91 -12.64 -52.68
C SER A 362 -13.00 -13.75 -52.16
N THR A 363 -13.61 -14.53 -51.27
CA THR A 363 -13.28 -15.82 -50.62
C THR A 363 -12.96 -16.98 -51.56
N ASP A 364 -12.09 -17.92 -51.14
CA ASP A 364 -12.43 -19.36 -51.06
C ASP A 364 -11.37 -20.19 -50.28
N GLU A 365 -11.83 -21.22 -49.56
CA GLU A 365 -11.06 -22.24 -48.81
C GLU A 365 -11.28 -23.62 -49.52
N PRO A 366 -10.99 -24.78 -48.89
CA PRO A 366 -9.74 -25.55 -48.78
C PRO A 366 -9.65 -26.79 -49.70
N ALA A 367 -8.46 -27.40 -49.84
CA ALA A 367 -8.32 -28.86 -50.09
C ALA A 367 -6.94 -29.45 -49.73
N GLN A 368 -7.00 -30.61 -49.06
CA GLN A 368 -5.91 -31.50 -48.63
C GLN A 368 -5.26 -32.29 -49.79
N LYS A 369 -3.95 -32.66 -49.71
CA LYS A 369 -3.40 -34.06 -49.70
C LYS A 369 -1.92 -34.19 -50.14
N LYS A 370 -1.24 -35.13 -49.45
CA LYS A 370 -0.10 -36.02 -49.85
C LYS A 370 1.29 -35.38 -49.99
N VAL A 371 2.28 -35.73 -49.16
CA VAL A 371 3.07 -36.98 -49.07
C VAL A 371 3.74 -37.39 -50.40
N LYS A 372 5.08 -37.20 -50.49
CA LYS A 372 6.13 -38.21 -50.86
C LYS A 372 7.50 -37.48 -50.87
N VAL A 373 8.43 -37.79 -49.97
CA VAL A 373 9.63 -38.63 -50.15
C VAL A 373 10.45 -38.27 -51.39
N ASP A 374 11.60 -37.65 -51.17
CA ASP A 374 12.92 -38.20 -51.52
C ASP A 374 13.96 -37.69 -50.50
#